data_AF-A0A6P0ME87-F1
#
_entry.id   AF-A0A6P0ME87-F1
#
_cell.length_a   1.000
_cell.length_b   1.000
_cell.length_c   1.000
_cell.angle_alpha   90.00
_cell.angle_beta   90.00
_cell.angle_gamma   90.00
#
_symmetry.space_group_name_H-M   'P 1'
#
loop_
_entity.id
_entity.type
_entity.pdbx_description
1 polymer ?
#
loop_
_entity_poly.entity_id
_entity_poly.type
_entity_poly.pdbx_seq_one_letter_code
_entity_poly.pdbx_strand_id
1 'polypeptide(L)'
;MSQSSIRPVLITKVIPNSIAAEIGFEPGDSIVAINGSHPRDLIDYQFLCADEILELEVLDGAGKTHVIEIEKDFDDDLGLEFETALFDGLIQCNNRCPFCFIDQQPPGKRQSLYFKDDDYRLSFLYGSYLTLTNLTQTEWDRIERMRLSPLYVSVHATEPDVRIGLLKNPRAGQILEQLRWFQERRLQIHAQVVVCPGINDGIHLERTLLDLAQF
;
A
#
# COMPACT_ATOMS: atom_id res chain seq x y z
N MET A 1 -4.27 -15.32 -10.12
CA MET A 1 -3.90 -13.97 -10.56
C MET A 1 -5.17 -13.28 -10.97
N SER A 2 -5.80 -12.51 -10.09
CA SER A 2 -6.89 -11.64 -10.51
C SER A 2 -6.25 -10.50 -11.29
N GLN A 3 -6.51 -10.42 -12.59
CA GLN A 3 -6.35 -9.16 -13.31
C GLN A 3 -7.33 -8.20 -12.64
N SER A 4 -6.84 -7.41 -11.67
CA SER A 4 -7.61 -6.26 -11.21
C SER A 4 -7.68 -5.33 -12.40
N SER A 5 -8.88 -5.20 -12.97
CA SER A 5 -9.16 -4.19 -13.99
C SER A 5 -8.89 -2.84 -13.34
N ILE A 6 -7.82 -2.15 -13.74
CA ILE A 6 -7.55 -0.79 -13.24
C ILE A 6 -8.77 0.03 -13.61
N ARG A 7 -9.48 0.53 -12.59
CA ARG A 7 -10.71 1.32 -12.78
C ARG A 7 -10.34 2.80 -12.83
N PRO A 8 -11.08 3.61 -13.61
CA PRO A 8 -11.00 5.06 -13.48
C PRO A 8 -11.18 5.48 -12.02
N VAL A 9 -10.38 6.44 -11.59
CA VAL A 9 -10.28 6.85 -10.20
C VAL A 9 -11.26 7.96 -9.92
N LEU A 10 -12.28 7.67 -9.12
CA LEU A 10 -13.32 8.64 -8.78
C LEU A 10 -12.79 9.78 -7.91
N ILE A 11 -12.96 11.01 -8.41
CA ILE A 11 -12.71 12.25 -7.69
C ILE A 11 -13.90 12.48 -6.75
N THR A 12 -13.63 12.52 -5.45
CA THR A 12 -14.65 12.75 -4.41
C THR A 12 -14.71 14.20 -3.99
N LYS A 13 -13.60 14.95 -4.18
CA LYS A 13 -13.52 16.36 -3.84
C LYS A 13 -12.43 17.06 -4.66
N VAL A 14 -12.71 18.32 -4.98
CA VAL A 14 -11.78 19.25 -5.62
C VAL A 14 -11.46 20.36 -4.64
N ILE A 15 -10.18 20.65 -4.44
CA ILE A 15 -9.73 21.68 -3.50
C ILE A 15 -10.02 23.06 -4.08
N PRO A 16 -10.65 23.98 -3.32
CA PRO A 16 -10.88 25.34 -3.80
C PRO A 16 -9.57 26.08 -4.11
N ASN A 17 -9.55 26.87 -5.19
CA ASN A 17 -8.37 27.60 -5.68
C ASN A 17 -7.19 26.68 -6.05
N SER A 18 -7.46 25.45 -6.49
CA SER A 18 -6.44 24.57 -7.08
C SER A 18 -6.51 24.57 -8.61
N ILE A 19 -5.48 24.02 -9.25
CA ILE A 19 -5.43 23.83 -10.71
C ILE A 19 -6.68 23.09 -11.21
N ALA A 20 -7.08 22.01 -10.52
CA ALA A 20 -8.28 21.26 -10.89
C ALA A 20 -9.57 22.11 -10.80
N ALA A 21 -9.68 23.01 -9.81
CA ALA A 21 -10.83 23.90 -9.71
C ALA A 21 -10.87 24.94 -10.85
N GLU A 22 -9.72 25.45 -11.28
CA GLU A 22 -9.62 26.40 -12.39
C GLU A 22 -9.97 25.76 -13.74
N ILE A 23 -9.57 24.51 -13.93
CA ILE A 23 -9.89 23.72 -15.13
C ILE A 23 -11.36 23.28 -15.16
N GLY A 24 -12.01 23.23 -14.00
CA GLY A 24 -13.43 22.90 -13.87
C GLY A 24 -13.72 21.42 -13.61
N PHE A 25 -12.81 20.71 -12.94
CA PHE A 25 -13.11 19.38 -12.41
C PHE A 25 -14.25 19.45 -11.39
N GLU A 26 -15.09 18.43 -11.38
CA GLU A 26 -16.19 18.29 -10.43
C GLU A 26 -16.11 16.96 -9.65
N PRO A 27 -16.57 16.91 -8.39
CA PRO A 27 -16.80 15.64 -7.71
C PRO A 27 -17.73 14.74 -8.53
N GLY A 28 -17.31 13.50 -8.79
CA GLY A 28 -18.00 12.58 -9.70
C GLY A 28 -17.23 12.30 -10.98
N ASP A 29 -16.31 13.18 -11.38
CA ASP A 29 -15.37 12.91 -12.46
C ASP A 29 -14.38 11.80 -12.06
N SER A 30 -13.75 11.16 -13.04
CA SER A 30 -12.76 10.12 -12.79
C SER A 30 -11.52 10.26 -13.67
N ILE A 31 -10.34 10.10 -13.08
CA ILE A 31 -9.09 10.05 -13.84
C ILE A 31 -8.94 8.64 -14.43
N VAL A 32 -8.85 8.55 -15.75
CA VAL A 32 -8.61 7.30 -16.48
C VAL A 32 -7.11 7.08 -16.65
N ALA A 33 -6.38 8.09 -17.13
CA ALA A 33 -4.95 8.01 -17.37
C ALA A 33 -4.27 9.38 -17.19
N ILE A 34 -2.97 9.34 -16.88
CA ILE A 34 -2.07 10.50 -16.81
C ILE A 34 -0.85 10.16 -17.65
N ASN A 35 -0.53 10.97 -18.66
CA ASN A 35 0.56 10.72 -19.60
C ASN A 35 0.49 9.30 -20.20
N GLY A 36 -0.71 8.86 -20.58
CA GLY A 36 -0.99 7.53 -21.11
C GLY A 36 -0.87 6.36 -20.11
N SER A 37 -0.62 6.65 -18.83
CA SER A 37 -0.47 5.64 -17.77
C SER A 37 -1.70 5.60 -16.87
N HIS A 38 -2.19 4.39 -16.56
CA HIS A 38 -3.32 4.19 -15.65
C HIS A 38 -2.83 4.05 -14.20
N PRO A 39 -3.05 5.05 -13.33
CA PRO A 39 -2.60 4.97 -11.95
C PRO A 39 -3.34 3.86 -11.21
N ARG A 40 -2.59 3.06 -10.43
CA ARG A 40 -3.16 1.95 -9.64
C ARG A 40 -3.47 2.33 -8.20
N ASP A 41 -2.85 3.40 -7.73
CA ASP A 41 -2.98 3.94 -6.39
C ASP A 41 -2.50 5.40 -6.36
N LEU A 42 -2.64 6.02 -5.19
CA LEU A 42 -2.23 7.40 -4.94
C LEU A 42 -0.73 7.62 -5.17
N ILE A 43 0.11 6.60 -5.00
CA ILE A 43 1.56 6.70 -5.23
C ILE A 43 1.83 6.86 -6.72
N ASP A 44 1.19 6.03 -7.56
CA ASP A 44 1.28 6.18 -9.02
C ASP A 44 0.73 7.56 -9.46
N TYR A 45 -0.40 8.02 -8.90
CA TYR A 45 -0.94 9.35 -9.18
C TYR A 45 0.06 10.47 -8.86
N GLN A 46 0.61 10.48 -7.64
CA GLN A 46 1.57 11.51 -7.21
C GLN A 46 2.84 11.48 -8.05
N PHE A 47 3.32 10.29 -8.41
CA PHE A 47 4.50 10.13 -9.25
C PHE A 47 4.27 10.67 -10.66
N LEU A 48 3.13 10.36 -11.27
CA LEU A 48 2.78 10.81 -12.62
C LEU A 48 2.47 12.32 -12.65
N CYS A 49 1.87 12.86 -11.60
CA CYS A 49 1.62 14.30 -11.47
C CYS A 49 2.88 15.12 -11.21
N ALA A 50 4.03 14.50 -10.98
CA ALA A 50 5.26 15.24 -10.78
C ALA A 50 5.73 15.92 -12.09
N ASP A 51 5.33 15.46 -13.27
CA ASP A 51 5.71 16.12 -14.53
C ASP A 51 5.15 17.55 -14.66
N GLU A 52 5.84 18.41 -15.42
CA GLU A 52 5.42 19.80 -15.69
C GLU A 52 4.28 19.86 -16.73
N ILE A 53 4.25 18.91 -17.67
CA ILE A 53 3.23 18.79 -18.70
C ILE A 53 2.47 17.48 -18.48
N LEU A 54 1.18 17.60 -18.20
CA LEU A 54 0.29 16.47 -17.94
C LEU A 54 -0.79 16.39 -19.01
N GLU A 55 -0.88 15.25 -19.69
CA GLU A 55 -2.04 14.86 -20.48
C GLU A 55 -2.94 13.97 -19.61
N LEU A 56 -4.11 14.49 -19.23
CA LEU A 56 -5.10 13.77 -18.44
C LEU A 56 -6.22 13.24 -19.34
N GLU A 57 -6.48 11.94 -19.25
CA GLU A 57 -7.73 11.35 -19.74
C GLU A 57 -8.73 11.30 -18.58
N VAL A 58 -9.85 12.01 -18.73
CA VAL A 58 -10.86 12.18 -17.68
C VAL A 58 -12.21 11.67 -18.17
N LEU A 59 -12.90 10.90 -17.34
CA LEU A 59 -14.29 10.50 -17.56
C LEU A 59 -15.19 11.38 -16.71
N ASP A 60 -16.07 12.17 -17.33
CA ASP A 60 -16.99 13.02 -16.59
C ASP A 60 -18.14 12.23 -15.94
N GLY A 61 -18.89 12.88 -15.04
CA GLY A 61 -20.06 12.29 -14.39
C GLY A 61 -21.18 11.82 -15.35
N ALA A 62 -21.16 12.24 -16.62
CA ALA A 62 -22.08 11.78 -17.67
C ALA A 62 -21.53 10.58 -18.48
N GLY A 63 -20.31 10.14 -18.19
CA GLY A 63 -19.64 9.02 -18.86
C GLY A 63 -18.98 9.41 -20.19
N LYS A 64 -18.72 10.70 -20.43
CA LYS A 64 -17.99 11.17 -21.60
C LYS A 64 -16.51 11.37 -21.25
N THR A 65 -15.64 10.87 -22.12
CA THR A 65 -14.19 11.05 -22.01
C THR A 65 -13.75 12.40 -22.55
N HIS A 66 -12.85 13.06 -21.83
CA HIS A 66 -12.15 14.29 -22.19
C HIS A 66 -10.65 14.07 -22.08
N VAL A 67 -9.88 14.74 -22.93
CA VAL A 67 -8.43 14.80 -22.84
C VAL A 67 -8.05 16.25 -22.57
N ILE A 68 -7.29 16.47 -21.51
CA ILE A 68 -6.92 17.81 -21.01
C ILE A 68 -5.40 17.86 -20.89
N GLU A 69 -4.80 18.92 -21.42
CA GLU A 69 -3.38 19.19 -21.26
C GLU A 69 -3.21 20.29 -20.20
N ILE A 70 -2.33 20.05 -19.22
CA ILE A 70 -2.04 20.96 -18.11
C ILE A 70 -0.55 21.23 -18.08
N GLU A 71 -0.18 22.51 -18.05
CA GLU A 71 1.17 22.97 -17.75
C GLU A 71 1.18 23.50 -16.31
N LYS A 72 2.11 23.02 -15.48
CA LYS A 72 2.24 23.39 -14.07
C LYS A 72 3.69 23.32 -13.60
N ASP A 73 3.98 23.92 -12.44
CA ASP A 73 5.26 23.70 -11.79
C ASP A 73 5.34 22.25 -11.26
N PHE A 74 6.56 21.68 -11.22
CA PHE A 74 6.79 20.29 -10.79
C PHE A 74 6.20 19.98 -9.41
N ASP A 75 6.28 20.94 -8.48
CA ASP A 75 5.83 20.79 -7.09
C ASP A 75 4.34 21.08 -6.87
N ASP A 76 3.61 21.57 -7.89
CA ASP A 76 2.20 21.92 -7.75
C ASP A 76 1.30 20.68 -7.80
N ASP A 77 0.41 20.55 -6.82
CA ASP A 77 -0.66 19.54 -6.82
C ASP A 77 -1.88 20.04 -7.60
N LEU A 78 -2.55 19.13 -8.30
CA LEU A 78 -3.80 19.43 -9.00
C LEU A 78 -4.93 19.80 -8.02
N GLY A 79 -4.85 19.31 -6.78
CA GLY A 79 -5.87 19.51 -5.75
C GLY A 79 -7.09 18.61 -5.94
N LEU A 80 -6.83 17.34 -6.28
CA LEU A 80 -7.83 16.29 -6.43
C LEU A 80 -7.78 15.35 -5.22
N GLU A 81 -8.93 15.09 -4.61
CA GLU A 81 -9.09 14.10 -3.55
C GLU A 81 -9.89 12.90 -4.07
N PHE A 82 -9.47 11.69 -3.69
CA PHE A 82 -10.05 10.43 -4.13
C PHE A 82 -10.71 9.67 -2.97
N GLU A 83 -11.62 8.75 -3.28
CA GLU A 83 -12.32 7.94 -2.26
C GLU A 83 -11.37 7.02 -1.48
N THR A 84 -10.37 6.47 -2.15
CA THR A 84 -9.43 5.48 -1.64
C THR A 84 -8.05 5.76 -2.18
N ALA A 85 -7.00 5.46 -1.43
CA ALA A 85 -5.64 5.51 -1.95
C ALA A 85 -5.31 4.33 -2.87
N LEU A 86 -6.12 3.27 -2.88
CA LEU A 86 -5.89 2.06 -3.66
C LEU A 86 -6.97 1.94 -4.73
N PHE A 87 -6.61 2.22 -5.98
CA PHE A 87 -7.58 2.31 -7.08
C PHE A 87 -7.89 0.95 -7.70
N ASP A 88 -6.94 0.02 -7.63
CA ASP A 88 -7.10 -1.38 -8.03
C ASP A 88 -7.53 -2.32 -6.88
N GLY A 89 -7.86 -1.74 -5.71
CA GLY A 89 -8.32 -2.44 -4.52
C GLY A 89 -7.21 -2.86 -3.56
N LEU A 90 -7.61 -3.38 -2.39
CA LEU A 90 -6.70 -3.77 -1.32
C LEU A 90 -6.05 -5.12 -1.57
N ILE A 91 -4.72 -5.20 -1.41
CA ILE A 91 -4.02 -6.48 -1.28
C ILE A 91 -4.32 -7.04 0.12
N GLN A 92 -5.20 -8.03 0.18
CA GLN A 92 -5.65 -8.57 1.45
C GLN A 92 -4.62 -9.48 2.13
N CYS A 93 -4.58 -9.41 3.46
CA CYS A 93 -3.82 -10.34 4.28
C CYS A 93 -4.31 -11.78 4.06
N ASN A 94 -3.36 -12.70 3.87
CA ASN A 94 -3.63 -14.14 3.74
C ASN A 94 -3.19 -14.94 4.99
N ASN A 95 -2.83 -14.26 6.07
CA ASN A 95 -2.46 -14.87 7.35
C ASN A 95 -3.68 -15.22 8.20
N ARG A 96 -3.49 -16.15 9.14
CA ARG A 96 -4.51 -16.59 10.11
C ARG A 96 -3.96 -16.55 11.53
N CYS A 97 -3.46 -15.38 11.91
CA CYS A 97 -2.81 -15.16 13.19
C CYS A 97 -3.81 -15.38 14.34
N PRO A 98 -3.43 -16.05 15.43
CA PRO A 98 -4.34 -16.27 16.57
C PRO A 98 -4.76 -14.96 17.25
N PHE A 99 -3.95 -13.90 17.11
CA PHE A 99 -4.20 -12.56 17.64
C PHE A 99 -4.82 -11.60 16.61
N CYS A 100 -5.29 -12.09 15.45
CA CYS A 100 -5.89 -11.23 14.43
C CYS A 100 -7.22 -10.65 14.92
N PHE A 101 -7.24 -9.35 15.22
CA PHE A 101 -8.45 -8.66 15.67
C PHE A 101 -9.61 -8.82 14.69
N ILE A 102 -9.34 -8.78 13.39
CA ILE A 102 -10.36 -8.89 12.34
C ILE A 102 -11.03 -10.28 12.35
N ASP A 103 -10.26 -11.36 12.53
CA ASP A 103 -10.82 -12.73 12.64
C ASP A 103 -11.64 -12.94 13.92
N GLN A 104 -11.36 -12.16 14.97
CA GLN A 104 -12.07 -12.26 16.24
C GLN A 104 -13.37 -11.44 16.28
N GLN A 105 -13.68 -10.67 15.22
CA GLN A 105 -14.91 -9.88 15.17
C GLN A 105 -16.17 -10.77 15.03
N PRO A 106 -17.27 -10.43 15.72
CA PRO A 106 -18.53 -11.16 15.59
C PRO A 106 -19.14 -10.98 14.18
N PRO A 107 -19.94 -11.94 13.68
CA PRO A 107 -20.62 -11.81 12.40
C PRO A 107 -21.68 -10.68 12.41
N GLY A 108 -22.08 -10.22 11.22
CA GLY A 108 -23.18 -9.24 11.03
C GLY A 108 -22.77 -7.76 11.11
N LYS A 109 -21.47 -7.45 11.10
CA LYS A 109 -20.96 -6.07 10.99
C LYS A 109 -20.89 -5.63 9.53
N ARG A 110 -20.57 -4.34 9.31
CA ARG A 110 -20.32 -3.79 7.96
C ARG A 110 -19.22 -4.60 7.29
N GLN A 111 -19.40 -4.95 6.02
CA GLN A 111 -18.46 -5.80 5.28
C GLN A 111 -17.03 -5.27 5.29
N SER A 112 -16.86 -3.94 5.20
CA SER A 112 -15.55 -3.29 5.24
C SER A 112 -14.75 -3.52 6.52
N LEU A 113 -15.42 -3.84 7.64
CA LEU A 113 -14.75 -4.13 8.91
C LEU A 113 -14.10 -5.52 8.94
N TYR A 114 -14.37 -6.38 7.95
CA TYR A 114 -13.78 -7.71 7.85
C TYR A 114 -12.59 -7.77 6.88
N PHE A 115 -12.22 -6.66 6.25
CA PHE A 115 -11.04 -6.61 5.42
C PHE A 115 -9.78 -6.54 6.29
N LYS A 116 -8.81 -7.38 5.97
CA LYS A 116 -7.49 -7.37 6.59
C LYS A 116 -6.52 -6.72 5.64
N ASP A 117 -5.99 -5.57 6.01
CA ASP A 117 -4.90 -4.96 5.30
C ASP A 117 -3.58 -5.69 5.61
N ASP A 118 -2.76 -5.82 4.57
CA ASP A 118 -1.38 -6.28 4.62
C ASP A 118 -0.68 -5.73 3.36
N ASP A 119 -1.03 -4.49 3.00
CA ASP A 119 -0.70 -3.86 1.72
C ASP A 119 0.44 -2.86 1.91
N TYR A 120 1.55 -3.06 1.18
CA TYR A 120 2.73 -2.21 1.31
C TYR A 120 2.46 -0.75 0.94
N ARG A 121 1.43 -0.48 0.11
CA ARG A 121 1.08 0.88 -0.30
C ARG A 121 0.49 1.66 0.86
N LEU A 122 -0.38 1.04 1.65
CA LEU A 122 -0.89 1.63 2.89
C LEU A 122 0.20 1.72 3.95
N SER A 123 1.16 0.79 3.95
CA SER A 123 2.32 0.89 4.82
C SER A 123 3.18 2.12 4.52
N PHE A 124 3.46 2.37 3.24
CA PHE A 124 4.21 3.53 2.81
C PHE A 124 3.46 4.84 3.04
N LEU A 125 2.18 4.90 2.66
CA LEU A 125 1.37 6.12 2.74
C LEU A 125 0.96 6.50 4.16
N TYR A 126 0.62 5.51 4.99
CA TYR A 126 -0.06 5.74 6.27
C TYR A 126 0.60 5.04 7.46
N GLY A 127 1.66 4.28 7.25
CA GLY A 127 2.35 3.57 8.33
C GLY A 127 1.63 2.32 8.83
N SER A 128 0.72 1.75 8.05
CA SER A 128 0.12 0.44 8.36
C SER A 128 1.18 -0.66 8.38
N TYR A 129 1.07 -1.57 9.34
CA TYR A 129 2.02 -2.68 9.45
C TYR A 129 1.67 -3.82 8.48
N LEU A 130 2.68 -4.31 7.75
CA LEU A 130 2.57 -5.46 6.86
C LEU A 130 3.51 -6.60 7.28
N THR A 131 3.19 -7.82 6.89
CA THR A 131 3.92 -9.05 7.21
C THR A 131 4.86 -9.50 6.09
N LEU A 132 4.77 -8.88 4.89
CA LEU A 132 5.50 -9.22 3.66
C LEU A 132 5.16 -10.59 3.06
N THR A 133 4.15 -11.29 3.58
CA THR A 133 3.83 -12.68 3.20
C THR A 133 2.93 -12.81 1.98
N ASN A 134 2.30 -11.72 1.55
CA ASN A 134 1.35 -11.62 0.44
C ASN A 134 1.93 -10.88 -0.79
N LEU A 135 3.17 -10.40 -0.72
CA LEU A 135 3.82 -9.71 -1.84
C LEU A 135 4.18 -10.67 -2.98
N THR A 136 3.91 -10.24 -4.20
CA THR A 136 4.36 -10.93 -5.42
C THR A 136 5.70 -10.35 -5.89
N GLN A 137 6.39 -11.03 -6.80
CA GLN A 137 7.65 -10.50 -7.37
C GLN A 137 7.46 -9.13 -8.01
N THR A 138 6.35 -8.92 -8.72
CA THR A 138 6.01 -7.62 -9.32
C THR A 138 5.90 -6.49 -8.27
N GLU A 139 5.38 -6.80 -7.08
CA GLU A 139 5.30 -5.82 -6.00
C GLU A 139 6.68 -5.54 -5.38
N TRP A 140 7.52 -6.56 -5.21
CA TRP A 140 8.91 -6.37 -4.78
C TRP A 140 9.70 -5.50 -5.76
N ASP A 141 9.59 -5.78 -7.06
CA ASP A 141 10.25 -5.00 -8.11
C ASP A 141 9.76 -3.54 -8.12
N ARG A 142 8.47 -3.33 -7.86
CA ARG A 142 7.91 -1.97 -7.76
C ARG A 142 8.42 -1.23 -6.53
N ILE A 143 8.45 -1.87 -5.36
CA ILE A 143 9.00 -1.28 -4.11
C ILE A 143 10.44 -0.82 -4.36
N GLU A 144 11.26 -1.63 -5.02
CA GLU A 144 12.63 -1.26 -5.38
C GLU A 144 12.67 -0.09 -6.37
N ARG A 145 11.98 -0.21 -7.50
CA ARG A 145 11.99 0.78 -8.58
C ARG A 145 11.53 2.15 -8.11
N MET A 146 10.47 2.21 -7.30
CA MET A 146 9.90 3.44 -6.78
C MET A 146 10.46 3.85 -5.42
N ARG A 147 11.43 3.10 -4.89
CA ARG A 147 12.11 3.40 -3.61
C ARG A 147 11.15 3.53 -2.42
N LEU A 148 10.07 2.75 -2.40
CA LEU A 148 8.99 2.88 -1.42
C LEU A 148 9.47 2.50 -0.01
N SER A 149 9.84 3.52 0.76
CA SER A 149 10.35 3.37 2.13
C SER A 149 10.15 4.67 2.94
N PRO A 150 9.97 4.59 4.27
CA PRO A 150 10.02 3.38 5.08
C PRO A 150 8.76 2.50 4.94
N LEU A 151 8.94 1.18 5.03
CA LEU A 151 7.82 0.24 5.22
C LEU A 151 7.76 -0.24 6.66
N TYR A 152 6.56 -0.35 7.21
CA TYR A 152 6.31 -0.77 8.59
C TYR A 152 6.10 -2.28 8.62
N VAL A 153 7.11 -3.02 9.06
CA VAL A 153 7.14 -4.49 8.97
C VAL A 153 6.84 -5.13 10.32
N SER A 154 5.78 -5.94 10.39
CA SER A 154 5.48 -6.77 11.55
C SER A 154 6.25 -8.10 11.48
N VAL A 155 7.34 -8.17 12.25
CA VAL A 155 8.33 -9.26 12.23
C VAL A 155 7.82 -10.43 13.04
N HIS A 156 7.32 -10.20 14.26
CA HIS A 156 6.87 -11.19 15.26
C HIS A 156 7.95 -12.16 15.76
N ALA A 157 8.66 -12.87 14.90
CA ALA A 157 9.75 -13.77 15.26
C ALA A 157 10.73 -13.89 14.08
N THR A 158 12.02 -14.08 14.32
CA THR A 158 13.00 -14.32 13.24
C THR A 158 13.20 -15.80 12.94
N GLU A 159 12.85 -16.70 13.86
CA GLU A 159 12.86 -18.13 13.58
C GLU A 159 11.74 -18.55 12.62
N PRO A 160 12.06 -19.25 11.52
CA PRO A 160 11.06 -19.63 10.52
C PRO A 160 9.88 -20.42 11.09
N ASP A 161 10.14 -21.47 11.88
CA ASP A 161 9.08 -22.33 12.41
C ASP A 161 8.14 -21.59 13.38
N VAL A 162 8.70 -20.70 14.20
CA VAL A 162 7.92 -19.87 15.14
C VAL A 162 7.05 -18.88 14.37
N ARG A 163 7.61 -18.17 13.39
CA ARG A 163 6.88 -17.17 12.60
C ARG A 163 5.81 -17.81 11.71
N ILE A 164 6.11 -18.95 11.07
CA ILE A 164 5.14 -19.75 10.31
C ILE A 164 4.02 -20.22 11.23
N GLY A 165 4.36 -20.70 12.43
CA GLY A 165 3.40 -21.12 13.45
C GLY A 165 2.46 -20.00 13.90
N LEU A 166 2.97 -18.77 14.05
CA LEU A 166 2.19 -17.59 14.44
C LEU A 166 1.29 -17.08 13.30
N LEU A 167 1.85 -16.87 12.11
CA LEU A 167 1.10 -16.30 10.98
C LEU A 167 0.22 -17.33 10.25
N LYS A 168 0.44 -18.62 10.51
CA LYS A 168 -0.18 -19.75 9.79
C LYS A 168 0.03 -19.65 8.27
N ASN A 169 1.22 -19.21 7.88
CA ASN A 169 1.59 -18.96 6.49
C ASN A 169 3.01 -19.50 6.23
N PRO A 170 3.20 -20.43 5.29
CA PRO A 170 4.52 -21.01 5.02
C PRO A 170 5.53 -19.99 4.48
N ARG A 171 5.08 -18.92 3.81
CA ARG A 171 5.97 -17.85 3.32
C ARG A 171 6.53 -16.99 4.46
N ALA A 172 5.94 -17.05 5.65
CA ALA A 172 6.40 -16.28 6.79
C ALA A 172 7.86 -16.58 7.17
N GLY A 173 8.39 -17.78 6.89
CA GLY A 173 9.75 -18.15 7.24
C GLY A 173 10.86 -17.34 6.55
N GLN A 174 10.53 -16.50 5.57
CA GLN A 174 11.48 -15.75 4.74
C GLN A 174 11.91 -14.40 5.33
N ILE A 175 11.48 -14.06 6.55
CA ILE A 175 11.61 -12.69 7.08
C ILE A 175 13.06 -12.18 7.05
N LEU A 176 14.04 -12.94 7.53
CA LEU A 176 15.44 -12.49 7.54
C LEU A 176 16.01 -12.28 6.14
N GLU A 177 15.60 -13.08 5.16
CA GLU A 177 15.99 -12.88 3.75
C GLU A 177 15.37 -11.59 3.19
N GLN A 178 14.11 -11.32 3.54
CA GLN A 178 13.41 -10.10 3.15
C GLN A 178 14.03 -8.85 3.80
N LEU A 179 14.40 -8.90 5.09
CA LEU A 179 15.10 -7.80 5.76
C LEU A 179 16.46 -7.52 5.12
N ARG A 180 17.23 -8.57 4.77
CA ARG A 180 18.47 -8.43 4.00
C ARG A 180 18.24 -7.78 2.64
N TRP A 181 17.20 -8.18 1.94
CA TRP A 181 16.82 -7.60 0.66
C TRP A 181 16.58 -6.08 0.76
N PHE A 182 15.87 -5.62 1.81
CA PHE A 182 15.67 -4.18 2.08
C PHE A 182 16.99 -3.46 2.39
N GLN A 183 17.82 -4.04 3.26
CA GLN A 183 19.12 -3.46 3.65
C GLN A 183 20.07 -3.31 2.45
N GLU A 184 20.21 -4.35 1.62
CA GLU A 184 21.06 -4.35 0.43
C GLU A 184 20.67 -3.22 -0.55
N ARG A 185 19.36 -2.95 -0.64
CA ARG A 185 18.81 -1.87 -1.46
C ARG A 185 18.77 -0.53 -0.74
N ARG A 186 19.21 -0.44 0.52
CA ARG A 186 19.12 0.78 1.33
C ARG A 186 17.68 1.32 1.38
N LEU A 187 16.71 0.44 1.56
CA LEU A 187 15.31 0.77 1.78
C LEU A 187 15.03 0.63 3.27
N GLN A 188 14.48 1.69 3.87
CA GLN A 188 14.24 1.74 5.30
C GLN A 188 13.01 0.91 5.68
N ILE A 189 13.04 0.37 6.89
CA ILE A 189 11.89 -0.29 7.51
C ILE A 189 11.72 0.18 8.96
N HIS A 190 10.48 0.11 9.43
CA HIS A 190 10.15 0.18 10.86
C HIS A 190 9.69 -1.19 11.32
N ALA A 191 10.51 -1.87 12.12
CA ALA A 191 10.20 -3.21 12.61
C ALA A 191 9.32 -3.17 13.87
N GLN A 192 8.31 -4.04 13.93
CA GLN A 192 7.50 -4.29 15.12
C GLN A 192 7.50 -5.78 15.47
N VAL A 193 7.48 -6.06 16.78
CA VAL A 193 7.26 -7.40 17.31
C VAL A 193 6.01 -7.40 18.19
N VAL A 194 4.98 -8.14 17.76
CA VAL A 194 3.85 -8.47 18.64
C VAL A 194 4.20 -9.74 19.40
N VAL A 195 4.30 -9.63 20.73
CA VAL A 195 4.68 -10.73 21.62
C VAL A 195 3.43 -11.49 22.09
N CYS A 196 3.45 -12.81 21.88
CA CYS A 196 2.43 -13.76 22.31
C CYS A 196 3.05 -14.70 23.36
N PRO A 197 2.60 -14.63 24.63
CA PRO A 197 3.14 -15.44 25.71
C PRO A 197 3.12 -16.95 25.41
N GLY A 198 4.23 -17.62 25.68
CA GLY A 198 4.43 -19.05 25.40
C GLY A 198 4.61 -19.42 23.93
N ILE A 199 4.71 -18.44 23.02
CA ILE A 199 4.91 -18.70 21.58
C ILE A 199 6.18 -18.04 21.05
N ASN A 200 6.31 -16.71 21.17
CA ASN A 200 7.46 -15.94 20.70
C ASN A 200 8.03 -14.98 21.77
N ASP A 201 7.79 -15.28 23.04
CA ASP A 201 8.41 -14.61 24.18
C ASP A 201 9.70 -15.32 24.62
N GLY A 202 10.31 -14.83 25.71
CA GLY A 202 11.52 -15.41 26.29
C GLY A 202 12.67 -15.49 25.28
N ILE A 203 13.21 -16.70 25.08
CA ILE A 203 14.37 -16.93 24.20
C ILE A 203 14.10 -16.55 22.74
N HIS A 204 12.86 -16.71 22.26
CA HIS A 204 12.48 -16.37 20.90
C HIS A 204 12.45 -14.85 20.68
N LEU A 205 11.97 -14.10 21.69
CA LEU A 205 11.99 -12.64 21.65
C LEU A 205 13.42 -12.11 21.71
N GLU A 206 14.25 -12.62 22.62
CA GLU A 206 15.66 -12.24 22.73
C GLU A 206 16.38 -12.45 21.40
N ARG A 207 16.22 -13.63 20.79
CA ARG A 207 16.77 -13.92 19.47
C ARG A 207 16.27 -12.96 18.39
N THR A 208 14.96 -12.71 18.35
CA THR A 208 14.36 -11.76 17.40
C THR A 208 14.99 -10.37 17.52
N LEU A 209 15.20 -9.87 18.75
CA LEU A 209 15.82 -8.57 18.98
C LEU A 209 17.30 -8.54 18.56
N LEU A 210 18.06 -9.60 18.87
CA LEU A 210 19.46 -9.73 18.47
C LEU A 210 19.64 -9.86 16.95
N ASP A 211 18.74 -10.57 16.28
CA ASP A 211 18.73 -10.69 14.83
C ASP A 211 18.38 -9.36 14.16
N LEU A 212 17.38 -8.63 14.68
CA LEU A 212 17.00 -7.31 14.15
C LEU A 212 18.08 -6.25 14.36
N ALA A 213 18.84 -6.32 15.46
CA ALA A 213 19.93 -5.37 15.74
C ALA A 213 21.13 -5.46 14.76
N GLN A 214 21.14 -6.46 13.87
CA GLN A 214 22.17 -6.63 12.85
C GLN A 214 21.90 -5.82 11.57
N PHE A 215 20.71 -5.20 11.46
CA PHE A 215 20.26 -4.39 10.32
C PHE A 215 20.24 -2.91 10.65
#